data_AF-A0A1C5CAW3-F1
#
_entry.id   AF-A0A1C5CAW3-F1
#
_cell.length_a   1.000
_cell.length_b   1.000
_cell.length_c   1.000
_cell.angle_alpha   90.00
_cell.angle_beta   90.00
_cell.angle_gamma   90.00
#
_symmetry.space_group_name_H-M   'P 1'
#
loop_
_entity.id
_entity.type
_entity.pdbx_description
1 polymer ?
#
loop_
_entity_poly.entity_id
_entity_poly.type
_entity_poly.pdbx_seq_one_letter_code
_entity_poly.pdbx_strand_id
1 'polypeptide(L)'
;AGRDDDCRQLLLQGVSRPAEEITDAVLALGGAGRPHEARALLSAFVQARAPEDAVLVAAPDPHRLVPQLIDAARAVSASRERDVVHALRVAGIADA
;
A
#
# COMPACT_ATOMS: atom_id res chain seq x y z
N ALA A 1 29.36 1.44 3.88
CA ALA A 1 28.24 0.60 3.43
C ALA A 1 27.55 0.04 4.69
N GLY A 2 26.23 0.20 4.84
CA GLY A 2 25.49 -0.45 5.93
C GLY A 2 24.80 0.45 6.98
N ARG A 3 24.49 1.72 6.70
CA ARG A 3 23.66 2.55 7.61
C ARG A 3 22.28 2.90 7.06
N ASP A 4 22.09 2.90 5.74
CA ASP A 4 20.78 3.19 5.14
C ASP A 4 19.80 2.01 5.21
N ASP A 5 20.30 0.77 5.11
CA ASP A 5 19.49 -0.44 5.23
C ASP A 5 18.94 -0.65 6.65
N ASP A 6 19.76 -0.31 7.66
CA ASP A 6 19.44 -0.54 9.07
C ASP A 6 18.40 0.48 9.59
N CYS A 7 18.54 1.76 9.21
CA CYS A 7 17.52 2.78 9.47
C CYS A 7 16.21 2.48 8.75
N ARG A 8 16.28 1.96 7.52
CA ARG A 8 15.09 1.50 6.77
C ARG A 8 14.42 0.35 7.51
N GLN A 9 15.16 -0.66 7.95
CA GLN A 9 14.61 -1.82 8.66
C GLN A 9 13.96 -1.41 10.01
N LEU A 10 14.54 -0.44 10.73
CA LEU A 10 13.97 0.13 11.95
C LEU A 10 12.71 0.97 11.71
N LEU A 11 12.64 1.73 10.61
CA LEU A 11 11.40 2.41 10.20
C LEU A 11 10.31 1.39 9.82
N LEU A 12 10.68 0.33 9.10
CA LEU A 12 9.76 -0.74 8.68
C LEU A 12 9.15 -1.50 9.87
N GLN A 13 9.83 -1.56 11.03
CA GLN A 13 9.27 -2.16 12.25
C GLN A 13 8.08 -1.37 12.82
N GLY A 14 8.05 -0.04 12.66
CA GLY A 14 6.94 0.81 13.05
C GLY A 14 5.84 0.95 11.99
N VAL A 15 6.15 0.63 10.72
CA VAL A 15 5.21 0.70 9.58
C VAL A 15 4.48 -0.63 9.35
N SER A 16 5.07 -1.78 9.70
CA SER A 16 4.41 -3.09 9.51
C SER A 16 3.07 -3.17 10.22
N ARG A 17 2.98 -2.75 11.48
CA ARG A 17 1.68 -2.75 12.20
C ARG A 17 0.59 -1.91 11.55
N PRO A 18 0.82 -0.62 11.22
CA PRO A 18 -0.22 0.17 10.55
C PRO A 18 -0.51 -0.33 9.12
N ALA A 19 0.45 -0.90 8.40
CA ALA A 19 0.18 -1.48 7.08
C ALA A 19 -0.63 -2.78 7.18
N GLU A 20 -0.33 -3.66 8.13
CA GLU A 20 -1.12 -4.86 8.44
C GLU A 20 -2.54 -4.50 8.88
N GLU A 21 -2.71 -3.52 9.77
CA GLU A 21 -4.02 -3.04 10.20
C GLU A 21 -4.86 -2.47 9.03
N ILE A 22 -4.23 -1.71 8.13
CA ILE A 22 -4.89 -1.22 6.91
C ILE A 22 -5.26 -2.38 5.99
N THR A 23 -4.37 -3.36 5.83
CA THR A 23 -4.60 -4.54 5.00
C THR A 23 -5.80 -5.33 5.52
N ASP A 24 -5.81 -5.65 6.82
CA ASP A 24 -6.90 -6.37 7.47
C ASP A 24 -8.22 -5.60 7.36
N ALA A 25 -8.20 -4.29 7.59
CA ALA A 25 -9.39 -3.45 7.44
C ALA A 25 -9.93 -3.45 6.01
N VAL A 26 -9.06 -3.32 5.01
CA VAL A 26 -9.44 -3.35 3.58
C VAL A 26 -10.00 -4.72 3.20
N LEU A 27 -9.37 -5.80 3.63
CA LEU A 27 -9.84 -7.16 3.37
C LEU A 27 -11.19 -7.43 4.06
N ALA A 28 -11.36 -6.97 5.30
CA ALA A 28 -12.62 -7.08 6.03
C ALA A 28 -13.75 -6.27 5.35
N LEU A 29 -13.46 -5.04 4.91
CA LEU A 29 -14.42 -4.22 4.17
C LEU A 29 -14.79 -4.84 2.82
N GLY A 30 -13.82 -5.43 2.12
CA GLY A 30 -14.05 -6.20 0.90
C GLY A 30 -14.94 -7.42 1.13
N GLY A 31 -14.67 -8.19 2.20
CA GLY A 31 -15.50 -9.32 2.61
C GLY A 31 -16.92 -8.94 3.05
N ALA A 32 -17.08 -7.74 3.62
CA ALA A 32 -18.37 -7.18 4.02
C ALA A 32 -19.15 -6.52 2.86
N GLY A 33 -18.63 -6.52 1.63
CA GLY A 33 -19.28 -5.90 0.48
C GLY A 33 -19.30 -4.37 0.51
N ARG A 34 -18.30 -3.74 1.16
CA ARG A 34 -18.17 -2.27 1.30
C ARG A 34 -16.97 -1.72 0.50
N PRO A 35 -16.92 -1.90 -0.83
CA PRO A 35 -15.75 -1.55 -1.65
C PRO A 35 -15.47 -0.04 -1.69
N HIS A 36 -16.50 0.80 -1.55
CA HIS A 36 -16.33 2.26 -1.53
C HIS A 36 -15.53 2.74 -0.33
N GLU A 37 -15.71 2.10 0.83
CA GLU A 37 -15.01 2.47 2.06
C GLU A 37 -13.60 1.91 2.09
N ALA A 38 -13.40 0.69 1.57
CA ALA A 38 -12.08 0.15 1.33
C ALA A 38 -11.27 1.11 0.44
N ARG A 39 -11.87 1.62 -0.65
CA ARG A 39 -11.26 2.62 -1.54
C ARG A 39 -10.99 3.95 -0.81
N ALA A 40 -11.91 4.42 0.03
CA ALA A 40 -11.73 5.67 0.77
C ALA A 40 -10.56 5.56 1.77
N LEU A 41 -10.47 4.43 2.48
CA LEU A 41 -9.38 4.11 3.40
C LEU A 41 -8.03 4.07 2.66
N LEU A 42 -7.96 3.36 1.54
CA LEU A 42 -6.74 3.29 0.72
C LEU A 42 -6.35 4.66 0.13
N SER A 43 -7.33 5.46 -0.28
CA SER A 43 -7.07 6.82 -0.79
C SER A 43 -6.45 7.71 0.29
N ALA A 44 -7.00 7.66 1.51
CA ALA A 44 -6.47 8.38 2.65
C ALA A 44 -5.06 7.89 3.02
N PHE A 45 -4.83 6.58 3.00
CA PHE A 45 -3.52 5.98 3.22
C PHE A 45 -2.49 6.49 2.21
N VAL A 46 -2.76 6.38 0.89
CA VAL A 46 -1.84 6.81 -0.17
C VAL A 46 -1.56 8.32 -0.10
N GLN A 47 -2.51 9.12 0.35
CA GLN A 47 -2.30 10.56 0.54
C GLN A 47 -1.37 10.85 1.73
N ALA A 48 -1.53 10.14 2.84
CA ALA A 48 -0.81 10.38 4.09
C ALA A 48 0.58 9.73 4.16
N ARG A 49 0.84 8.72 3.32
CA ARG A 49 2.01 7.83 3.43
C ARG A 49 2.95 7.90 2.23
N ALA A 50 4.14 7.33 2.43
CA ALA A 50 5.11 7.18 1.36
C ALA A 50 4.62 6.10 0.38
N PRO A 51 4.90 6.22 -0.93
CA PRO A 51 4.47 5.23 -1.91
C PRO A 51 5.04 3.82 -1.62
N GLU A 52 6.18 3.72 -0.94
CA GLU A 52 6.77 2.45 -0.51
C GLU A 52 5.92 1.71 0.52
N ASP A 53 5.12 2.43 1.33
CA ASP A 53 4.23 1.80 2.32
C ASP A 53 3.11 0.99 1.63
N ALA A 54 2.79 1.29 0.36
CA ALA A 54 1.86 0.51 -0.44
C ALA A 54 2.36 -0.92 -0.71
N VAL A 55 3.68 -1.14 -0.70
CA VAL A 55 4.29 -2.47 -0.85
C VAL A 55 3.91 -3.36 0.35
N LEU A 56 3.93 -2.80 1.56
CA LEU A 56 3.59 -3.52 2.78
C LEU A 56 2.10 -3.87 2.83
N VAL A 57 1.24 -2.96 2.36
CA VAL A 57 -0.21 -3.22 2.26
C VAL A 57 -0.50 -4.26 1.17
N ALA A 58 0.23 -4.26 0.05
CA ALA A 58 -0.01 -5.18 -1.04
C ALA A 58 0.53 -6.60 -0.78
N ALA A 59 1.62 -6.74 -0.01
CA ALA A 59 2.34 -8.00 0.16
C ALA A 59 1.49 -9.20 0.64
N PRO A 60 0.49 -9.04 1.54
CA PRO A 60 -0.30 -10.17 2.02
C PRO A 60 -1.26 -10.77 0.98
N ASP A 61 -1.77 -9.95 0.05
CA ASP A 61 -2.63 -10.40 -1.06
C ASP A 61 -2.45 -9.49 -2.29
N PRO A 62 -1.34 -9.68 -3.04
CA PRO A 62 -0.99 -8.80 -4.16
C PRO A 62 -2.09 -8.71 -5.22
N HIS A 63 -2.68 -9.86 -5.58
CA HIS A 63 -3.68 -9.94 -6.63
C HIS A 63 -4.94 -9.13 -6.32
N ARG A 64 -5.34 -9.04 -5.05
CA ARG A 64 -6.51 -8.24 -4.65
C ARG A 64 -6.15 -6.80 -4.32
N LEU A 65 -4.99 -6.56 -3.72
CA LEU A 65 -4.66 -5.25 -3.12
C LEU A 65 -3.94 -4.31 -4.10
N VAL A 66 -3.11 -4.83 -5.01
CA VAL A 66 -2.43 -4.01 -6.03
C VAL A 66 -3.42 -3.21 -6.88
N PRO A 67 -4.47 -3.82 -7.49
CA PRO A 67 -5.42 -3.06 -8.29
C PRO A 67 -6.13 -1.98 -7.46
N GLN A 68 -6.50 -2.28 -6.21
CA GLN A 68 -7.19 -1.35 -5.32
C GLN A 68 -6.31 -0.16 -4.91
N LEU A 69 -5.02 -0.39 -4.66
CA LEU A 69 -4.03 0.65 -4.34
C LEU A 69 -3.80 1.58 -5.53
N ILE A 70 -3.67 1.04 -6.75
CA ILE A 70 -3.52 1.84 -7.98
C ILE A 70 -4.76 2.70 -8.21
N ASP A 71 -5.96 2.12 -8.04
CA ASP A 71 -7.23 2.83 -8.18
C ASP A 71 -7.40 3.95 -7.15
N ALA A 72 -7.01 3.70 -5.90
CA ALA A 72 -7.01 4.70 -4.84
C ALA A 72 -6.00 5.82 -5.13
N ALA A 73 -4.78 5.47 -5.54
CA ALA A 73 -3.74 6.45 -5.88
C ALA A 73 -4.15 7.32 -7.07
N ARG A 74 -4.77 6.74 -8.09
CA ARG A 74 -5.34 7.45 -9.25
C ARG A 74 -6.41 8.45 -8.84
N ALA A 75 -7.25 8.11 -7.86
CA ALA A 75 -8.27 9.02 -7.33
C ALA A 75 -7.64 10.22 -6.58
N VAL A 76 -6.45 10.05 -6.01
CA VAL A 76 -5.71 11.15 -5.36
C VAL A 76 -5.02 12.04 -6.41
N SER A 77 -4.19 11.46 -7.28
CA SER A 77 -3.57 12.18 -8.40
C SER A 77 -2.84 11.23 -9.36
N ALA A 78 -2.66 11.65 -10.61
CA ALA A 78 -1.85 10.89 -11.57
C ALA A 78 -0.38 10.74 -11.16
N SER A 79 0.19 11.70 -10.41
CA SER A 79 1.56 11.56 -9.87
C SER A 79 1.63 10.47 -8.82
N ARG A 80 0.69 10.45 -7.86
CA ARG A 80 0.61 9.40 -6.84
C ARG A 80 0.40 8.02 -7.44
N GLU A 81 -0.42 7.90 -8.49
CA GLU A 81 -0.57 6.64 -9.21
C GLU A 81 0.78 6.12 -9.73
N ARG A 82 1.56 6.98 -10.41
CA ARG A 82 2.87 6.59 -10.93
C ARG A 82 3.85 6.21 -9.83
N ASP A 83 3.85 6.93 -8.72
CA ASP A 83 4.74 6.65 -7.59
C ASP A 83 4.43 5.28 -6.96
N VAL A 84 3.14 4.97 -6.75
CA VAL A 84 2.71 3.67 -6.21
C VAL A 84 3.01 2.53 -7.18
N VAL A 85 2.70 2.70 -8.47
CA VAL A 85 3.03 1.71 -9.51
C VAL A 85 4.54 1.48 -9.58
N HIS A 86 5.34 2.54 -9.46
CA HIS A 86 6.78 2.46 -9.45
C HIS A 86 7.30 1.67 -8.23
N ALA A 87 6.82 1.99 -7.03
CA ALA A 87 7.20 1.29 -5.81
C ALA A 87 6.85 -0.21 -5.86
N LEU A 88 5.64 -0.55 -6.31
CA LEU A 88 5.19 -1.94 -6.46
C LEU A 88 6.01 -2.73 -7.48
N ARG A 89 6.40 -2.09 -8.59
CA ARG A 89 7.29 -2.70 -9.60
C ARG A 89 8.70 -2.92 -9.05
N VAL A 90 9.27 -1.92 -8.38
CA VAL A 90 10.61 -2.04 -7.76
C VAL A 90 10.63 -3.15 -6.71
N ALA A 91 9.54 -3.35 -5.99
CA ALA A 91 9.39 -4.44 -5.02
C ALA A 91 9.04 -5.81 -5.65
N GLY A 92 8.79 -5.87 -6.96
CA GLY A 92 8.42 -7.12 -7.66
C GLY A 92 7.01 -7.64 -7.33
N ILE A 93 6.13 -6.82 -6.74
CA ILE A 93 4.77 -7.22 -6.35
C ILE A 93 3.78 -7.05 -7.51
N ALA A 94 4.01 -6.10 -8.42
CA ALA A 94 3.11 -5.83 -9.55
C ALA A 94 3.16 -6.90 -10.67
N ASP A 95 4.18 -7.75 -10.67
CA ASP A 95 4.42 -8.81 -11.66
C ASP A 95 4.21 -10.23 -11.09
N ALA A 96 3.74 -10.34 -9.83
CA ALA A 96 3.48 -11.59 -9.12
C ALA A 96 2.03 -12.06 -9.32
#